data_AF-A0A831PG22-F1
#
_entry.id   AF-A0A831PG22-F1
#
_cell.length_a   1.000
_cell.length_b   1.000
_cell.length_c   1.000
_cell.angle_alpha   90.00
_cell.angle_beta   90.00
_cell.angle_gamma   90.00
#
_symmetry.space_group_name_H-M   'P 1'
#
loop_
_entity.id
_entity.type
_entity.pdbx_description
1 polymer ?
#
loop_
_entity_poly.entity_id
_entity_poly.type
_entity_poly.pdbx_seq_one_letter_code
_entity_poly.pdbx_strand_id
1 'polypeptide(L)'
;MVIREHEQKRVIGHVHDLMKSYDNAELIMGELASLGFLPVSDSIEPYALEQNDLELYMRIRLNPDMSVAGYELMTFDELREETAAD
;
A
#
# COMPACT_ATOMS: atom_id res chain seq x y z
N MET A 1 4.97 17.09 10.19
CA MET A 1 3.80 16.40 10.76
C MET A 1 4.34 15.42 11.80
N VAL A 2 3.63 15.11 12.89
CA VAL A 2 4.08 14.06 13.82
C VAL A 2 3.35 12.79 13.44
N ILE A 3 4.07 11.83 12.84
CA ILE A 3 3.51 10.52 12.49
C ILE A 3 3.09 9.82 13.78
N ARG A 4 1.87 9.30 13.81
CA ARG A 4 1.39 8.50 14.94
C ARG A 4 1.88 7.07 14.77
N GLU A 5 3.12 6.80 15.19
CA GLU A 5 3.79 5.49 15.00
C GLU A 5 2.93 4.28 15.41
N HIS A 6 2.15 4.41 16.49
CA HIS A 6 1.27 3.33 16.94
C HIS A 6 0.13 3.05 15.94
N GLU A 7 -0.45 4.10 15.34
CA GLU A 7 -1.46 3.96 14.29
C GLU A 7 -0.85 3.42 13.00
N GLN A 8 0.34 3.90 12.63
CA GLN A 8 1.09 3.40 11.46
C GLN A 8 1.36 1.89 11.56
N LYS A 9 1.90 1.43 12.70
CA LYS A 9 2.13 0.00 12.95
C LYS A 9 0.85 -0.83 12.91
N ARG A 10 -0.25 -0.29 13.45
CA ARG A 10 -1.56 -0.96 13.41
C ARG A 10 -2.08 -1.10 11.98
N VAL A 11 -1.98 -0.04 11.17
CA VAL A 11 -2.42 -0.07 9.77
C VAL A 11 -1.55 -1.03 8.95
N ILE A 12 -0.23 -1.01 9.13
CA ILE A 12 0.69 -1.97 8.50
C ILE A 12 0.27 -3.42 8.82
N GLY A 13 -0.01 -3.72 10.09
CA GLY A 13 -0.50 -5.05 10.49
C GLY A 13 -1.81 -5.42 9.78
N HIS A 14 -2.77 -4.50 9.73
CA HIS A 14 -4.05 -4.72 9.05
C HIS A 14 -3.85 -4.97 7.54
N VAL A 15 -3.00 -4.21 6.88
CA VAL A 15 -2.68 -4.45 5.46
C VAL A 15 -2.09 -5.85 5.27
N HIS A 16 -1.13 -6.27 6.10
CA HIS A 16 -0.59 -7.63 6.00
C HIS A 16 -1.65 -8.73 6.19
N ASP A 17 -2.61 -8.54 7.09
CA ASP A 17 -3.70 -9.49 7.31
C ASP A 17 -4.71 -9.48 6.15
N LEU A 18 -4.99 -8.31 5.58
CA LEU A 18 -5.80 -8.14 4.37
C LEU A 18 -5.21 -8.93 3.20
N MET A 19 -3.91 -8.74 2.94
CA MET A 19 -3.22 -9.40 1.83
C MET A 19 -3.08 -10.91 2.00
N LYS A 20 -3.28 -11.45 3.21
CA LYS A 20 -3.34 -12.91 3.47
C LYS A 20 -4.74 -13.49 3.32
N SER A 21 -5.76 -12.66 3.51
CA SER A 21 -7.16 -13.09 3.60
C SER A 21 -7.89 -13.06 2.27
N TYR A 22 -7.40 -12.24 1.33
CA TYR A 22 -8.02 -12.06 0.02
C TYR A 22 -6.98 -12.22 -1.09
N ASP A 23 -7.39 -12.87 -2.17
CA ASP A 23 -6.62 -12.91 -3.42
C ASP A 23 -7.18 -11.96 -4.49
N ASN A 24 -8.41 -11.46 -4.31
CA ASN A 24 -9.11 -10.62 -5.28
C ASN A 24 -8.74 -9.12 -5.11
N ALA A 25 -8.23 -8.50 -6.17
CA ALA A 25 -7.80 -7.11 -6.14
C ALA A 25 -8.91 -6.10 -5.83
N GLU A 26 -10.14 -6.28 -6.33
CA GLU A 26 -11.22 -5.30 -6.10
C GLU A 26 -11.58 -5.21 -4.61
N LEU A 27 -11.65 -6.36 -3.94
CA LEU A 27 -11.90 -6.41 -2.49
C LEU A 27 -10.77 -5.75 -1.71
N ILE A 28 -9.52 -6.08 -2.05
CA ILE A 28 -8.34 -5.50 -1.41
C ILE A 28 -8.32 -3.98 -1.58
N MET A 29 -8.57 -3.47 -2.79
CA MET A 29 -8.58 -2.03 -3.05
C MET A 29 -9.69 -1.31 -2.26
N GLY A 30 -10.86 -1.92 -2.13
CA GLY A 30 -11.95 -1.37 -1.30
C GLY A 30 -11.57 -1.28 0.18
N GLU A 31 -10.95 -2.32 0.72
CA GLU A 31 -10.49 -2.35 2.11
C GLU A 31 -9.33 -1.35 2.34
N LEU A 32 -8.37 -1.26 1.42
CA LEU A 32 -7.29 -0.27 1.47
C LEU A 32 -7.84 1.17 1.44
N ALA A 33 -8.84 1.45 0.61
CA ALA A 33 -9.50 2.75 0.59
C ALA A 33 -10.16 3.09 1.95
N SER A 34 -10.72 2.09 2.65
CA SER A 34 -11.28 2.26 4.00
C SER A 34 -10.22 2.60 5.05
N LEU A 35 -8.97 2.16 4.83
CA LEU A 35 -7.79 2.48 5.64
C LEU A 35 -7.18 3.84 5.25
N GLY A 36 -7.76 4.55 4.28
CA GLY A 36 -7.32 5.87 3.83
C GLY A 36 -6.23 5.83 2.76
N PHE A 37 -5.93 4.67 2.17
CA PHE A 37 -5.06 4.60 1.00
C PHE A 37 -5.78 5.15 -0.23
N LEU A 38 -5.11 6.03 -0.95
CA LEU A 38 -5.61 6.65 -2.18
C LEU A 38 -4.68 6.28 -3.35
N PRO A 39 -5.22 6.02 -4.55
CA PRO A 39 -4.40 5.72 -5.71
C PRO A 39 -3.53 6.92 -6.09
N VAL A 40 -2.26 6.65 -6.38
CA VAL A 40 -1.36 7.64 -6.98
C VAL A 40 -1.77 7.83 -8.44
N SER A 41 -1.93 9.09 -8.87
CA SER A 41 -2.36 9.40 -10.23
C SER A 41 -1.41 8.81 -11.27
N ASP A 42 -1.96 8.36 -12.41
CA ASP A 42 -1.23 7.80 -13.55
C ASP A 42 -0.42 6.50 -13.30
N SER A 43 -0.60 5.86 -12.14
CA SER A 43 -0.09 4.50 -11.89
C SER A 43 -0.95 3.47 -12.61
N ILE A 44 -0.38 2.81 -13.62
CA ILE A 44 -1.07 1.77 -14.41
C ILE A 44 -0.62 0.38 -13.94
N GLU A 45 0.67 0.17 -13.72
CA GLU A 45 1.22 -1.04 -13.10
C GLU A 45 2.70 -0.84 -12.70
N PRO A 46 3.12 -1.18 -11.46
CA PRO A 46 2.29 -1.65 -10.35
C PRO A 46 1.32 -0.56 -9.86
N TYR A 47 0.16 -0.98 -9.35
CA TYR A 47 -0.84 -0.10 -8.75
C TYR A 47 -0.28 0.50 -7.46
N ALA A 48 -0.08 1.81 -7.47
CA ALA A 48 0.51 2.56 -6.37
C ALA A 48 -0.58 3.26 -5.57
N LEU A 49 -0.50 3.16 -4.25
CA LEU A 49 -1.40 3.82 -3.32
C LEU A 49 -0.62 4.49 -2.18
N GLU A 50 -1.16 5.59 -1.68
CA GLU A 50 -0.58 6.36 -0.59
C GLU A 50 -1.58 6.57 0.54
N GLN A 51 -1.11 6.42 1.78
CA GLN A 51 -1.79 6.89 2.98
C GLN A 51 -0.94 8.04 3.55
N ASN A 52 -1.37 9.27 3.29
CA ASN A 52 -0.56 10.46 3.59
C ASN A 52 -0.42 10.76 5.10
N ASP A 53 -1.45 10.49 5.91
CA ASP A 53 -1.43 10.85 7.34
C ASP A 53 -0.41 10.03 8.16
N LEU A 54 -0.13 8.82 7.70
CA LEU A 54 0.77 7.84 8.29
C LEU A 54 2.03 7.65 7.44
N GLU A 55 2.17 8.43 6.36
CA GLU A 55 3.33 8.40 5.47
C GLU A 55 3.65 6.97 4.97
N LEU A 56 2.62 6.29 4.47
CA LEU A 56 2.73 4.93 3.92
C LEU A 56 2.51 4.94 2.40
N TYR A 57 3.32 4.15 1.72
CA TYR A 57 3.25 3.91 0.29
C TYR A 57 3.14 2.41 0.03
N MET A 58 2.23 2.04 -0.88
CA MET A 58 1.99 0.65 -1.23
C MET A 58 2.05 0.46 -2.75
N ARG A 59 2.72 -0.60 -3.21
CA ARG A 59 2.70 -1.05 -4.61
C ARG A 59 2.04 -2.42 -4.66
N ILE A 60 1.14 -2.62 -5.61
CA ILE A 60 0.46 -3.90 -5.81
C ILE A 60 0.67 -4.33 -7.26
N ARG A 61 1.19 -5.53 -7.44
CA ARG A 61 1.28 -6.21 -8.74
C ARG A 61 0.12 -7.16 -8.88
N LEU A 62 -0.55 -7.11 -10.03
CA LEU A 62 -1.69 -7.95 -10.33
C LEU A 62 -1.32 -8.98 -11.40
N ASN A 63 -1.94 -10.14 -11.34
CA ASN A 63 -1.95 -11.09 -12.44
C ASN A 63 -3.01 -10.65 -13.48
N PRO A 64 -2.97 -11.19 -14.71
CA PRO A 64 -3.98 -10.89 -15.73
C PRO A 64 -5.42 -11.25 -15.35
N ASP A 65 -5.61 -12.13 -14.37
CA ASP A 65 -6.91 -12.51 -13.81
C ASP A 65 -7.36 -11.63 -12.63
N MET A 66 -6.66 -10.51 -12.39
CA MET A 66 -6.89 -9.57 -11.29
C MET A 66 -6.63 -10.15 -9.89
N SER A 67 -5.96 -11.31 -9.79
CA SER A 67 -5.42 -11.77 -8.51
C SER A 67 -4.13 -11.03 -8.15
N VAL A 68 -3.82 -10.93 -6.86
CA VAL A 68 -2.57 -10.26 -6.42
C VAL A 68 -1.36 -11.18 -6.67
N ALA A 69 -0.42 -10.71 -7.49
CA ALA A 69 0.86 -11.37 -7.74
C ALA A 69 1.91 -11.06 -6.65
N GLY A 70 1.81 -9.88 -6.04
CA GLY A 70 2.66 -9.46 -4.93
C GLY A 70 2.42 -8.01 -4.53
N TYR A 71 2.93 -7.61 -3.38
CA TYR A 71 2.84 -6.23 -2.92
C TYR A 71 4.09 -5.81 -2.15
N GLU A 72 4.30 -4.50 -2.10
CA GLU A 72 5.30 -3.84 -1.27
C GLU A 72 4.58 -2.79 -0.45
N LEU A 73 4.88 -2.71 0.84
CA LEU A 73 4.39 -1.68 1.75
C LEU A 73 5.60 -1.08 2.45
N MET A 74 5.75 0.23 2.32
CA MET A 74 6.90 0.98 2.81
C MET A 74 6.44 2.31 3.39
N THR A 75 7.24 2.86 4.29
CA THR A 75 7.13 4.23 4.74
C THR A 75 7.68 5.18 3.68
N PHE A 76 7.30 6.47 3.73
CA PHE A 76 7.87 7.46 2.83
C PHE A 76 9.37 7.67 3.03
N ASP A 77 9.89 7.43 4.22
CA ASP A 77 11.34 7.48 4.47
C ASP A 77 12.07 6.33 3.76
N GLU A 78 11.54 5.10 3.85
CA GLU A 78 12.07 3.95 3.09
C GLU A 78 11.99 4.18 1.57
N LEU A 79 10.90 4.79 1.08
CA LEU A 79 10.75 5.14 -0.34
C LEU A 79 11.80 6.17 -0.81
N ARG A 80 12.15 7.15 0.04
CA ARG A 80 13.20 8.14 -0.25
C ARG A 80 14.58 7.50 -0.31
N GLU A 81 14.85 6.53 0.54
CA GLU A 81 16.12 5.79 0.53
C GLU A 81 16.27 4.93 -0.73
N GLU A 82 15.20 4.26 -1.17
CA GLU A 82 15.17 3.48 -2.41
C GLU A 82 15.41 4.37 -3.64
N THR A 83 14.71 5.52 -3.72
CA THR A 83 14.83 6.45 -4.85
C THR A 83 16.13 7.25 -4.88
N ALA A 84 16.84 7.36 -3.75
CA ALA A 84 18.17 7.99 -3.69
C ALA A 84 19.32 7.02 -4.06
N ALA A 85 19.04 5.72 -4.14
CA ALA A 85 20.01 4.69 -4.49
C ALA A 85 20.05 4.35 -6.00
N ASP A 86 19.09 4.86 -6.77
CA ASP A 86 19.00 4.80 -8.25
C ASP A 86 19.53 6.09 -8.91
#